data_AF-A0A7C4M9H4-F1
#
_entry.id   AF-A0A7C4M9H4-F1
#
_cell.length_a   1.000
_cell.length_b   1.000
_cell.length_c   1.000
_cell.angle_alpha   90.00
_cell.angle_beta   90.00
_cell.angle_gamma   90.00
#
_symmetry.space_group_name_H-M   'P 1'
#
loop_
_entity.id
_entity.type
_entity.pdbx_description
1 polymer ?
#
loop_
_entity_poly.entity_id
_entity_poly.type
_entity_poly.pdbx_seq_one_letter_code
_entity_poly.pdbx_strand_id
1 'polypeptide(L)'
;TADLIAHGKLKLDPSRNDYLIVTFHDSCNTSRAMGIFEEPRFIIKNVCNNFVEMPENTIREKTFCCGSGSGLNADEYMEIRMRGGFPRANAVEYVHREYGVNTLACICAIDRATLTSLMKYWVPWVEVCGVHELVGNALIMEGEKERTTDLRYRPLKGKEGEV
;
A
#
# COMPACT_ATOMS: atom_id res chain seq x y z
N THR A 1 -15.05 4.15 -2.55
CA THR A 1 -14.76 3.05 -1.62
C THR A 1 -14.97 3.44 -0.17
N ALA A 2 -14.30 4.48 0.36
CA ALA A 2 -14.48 4.92 1.76
C ALA A 2 -15.96 5.13 2.15
N ASP A 3 -16.71 5.84 1.30
CA ASP A 3 -18.15 6.07 1.50
C ASP A 3 -18.98 4.76 1.58
N LEU A 4 -18.69 3.78 0.72
CA LEU A 4 -19.37 2.48 0.75
C LEU A 4 -19.08 1.71 2.05
N ILE A 5 -17.85 1.80 2.55
CA ILE A 5 -17.47 1.21 3.84
C ILE A 5 -18.22 1.91 4.98
N ALA A 6 -18.23 3.24 5.00
CA ALA A 6 -18.91 4.03 6.02
C ALA A 6 -20.43 3.74 6.09
N HIS A 7 -21.05 3.44 4.95
CA HIS A 7 -22.47 3.09 4.85
C HIS A 7 -22.76 1.58 4.94
N GLY A 8 -21.78 0.76 5.32
CA GLY A 8 -21.95 -0.70 5.49
C GLY A 8 -22.35 -1.43 4.20
N LYS A 9 -22.00 -0.89 3.03
CA LYS A 9 -22.33 -1.47 1.73
C LYS A 9 -21.38 -2.59 1.31
N LEU A 10 -20.22 -2.70 1.96
CA LEU A 10 -19.24 -3.76 1.72
C LEU A 10 -19.16 -4.69 2.93
N LYS A 11 -19.22 -6.00 2.69
CA LYS A 11 -18.86 -7.01 3.70
C LYS A 11 -17.36 -7.25 3.61
N LEU A 12 -16.65 -6.98 4.69
CA LEU A 12 -15.19 -7.02 4.74
C LEU A 12 -14.74 -7.94 5.86
N ASP A 13 -13.70 -8.73 5.59
CA ASP A 13 -12.96 -9.54 6.55
C ASP A 13 -11.49 -9.09 6.53
N PRO A 14 -11.08 -8.20 7.46
CA PRO A 14 -9.72 -7.69 7.51
C PRO A 14 -8.68 -8.77 7.89
N SER A 15 -9.12 -9.90 8.46
CA SER A 15 -8.19 -11.00 8.83
C SER A 15 -7.52 -11.63 7.61
N ARG A 16 -8.13 -11.49 6.42
CA ARG A 16 -7.54 -11.88 5.13
C ARG A 16 -6.30 -11.08 4.75
N ASN A 17 -5.92 -10.06 5.53
CA ASN A 17 -4.68 -9.31 5.37
C ASN A 17 -3.77 -9.39 6.63
N ASP A 18 -4.01 -10.29 7.58
CA ASP A 18 -3.28 -10.32 8.88
C ASP A 18 -1.79 -10.64 8.78
N TYR A 19 -1.35 -11.22 7.67
CA TYR A 19 0.07 -11.47 7.39
C TYR A 19 0.79 -10.21 6.87
N LEU A 20 0.05 -9.14 6.58
CA LEU A 20 0.59 -7.86 6.14
C LEU A 20 0.68 -6.89 7.32
N ILE A 21 1.81 -6.17 7.40
CA ILE A 21 1.98 -4.98 8.23
C ILE A 21 2.14 -3.81 7.27
N VAL A 22 1.06 -3.04 7.13
CA VAL A 22 0.88 -2.09 6.02
C VAL A 22 1.26 -0.69 6.44
N THR A 23 1.97 0.04 5.58
CA THR A 23 2.06 1.50 5.60
C THR A 23 1.53 2.10 4.30
N PHE A 24 1.34 3.42 4.23
CA PHE A 24 0.68 4.07 3.09
C PHE A 24 1.55 5.16 2.45
N HIS A 25 1.65 5.12 1.12
CA HIS A 25 2.23 6.21 0.34
C HIS A 25 1.16 7.23 -0.06
N ASP A 26 1.25 8.43 0.51
CA ASP A 26 0.48 9.59 0.04
C ASP A 26 0.96 10.03 -1.36
N SER A 27 0.26 9.60 -2.40
CA SER A 27 0.51 9.97 -3.79
C SER A 27 0.40 11.48 -4.00
N CYS A 28 1.35 12.12 -4.67
CA CYS A 28 1.43 13.58 -4.78
C CYS A 28 0.15 14.25 -5.33
N ASN A 29 -0.48 13.65 -6.34
CA ASN A 29 -1.72 14.20 -6.93
C ASN A 29 -2.90 14.12 -5.96
N THR A 30 -3.15 12.95 -5.37
CA THR A 30 -4.30 12.80 -4.45
C THR A 30 -4.07 13.56 -3.15
N SER A 31 -2.83 13.61 -2.65
CA SER A 31 -2.48 14.33 -1.42
C SER A 31 -2.45 15.85 -1.65
N ARG A 32 -1.46 16.38 -2.38
CA ARG A 32 -1.22 17.82 -2.49
C ARG A 32 -2.21 18.56 -3.39
N ALA A 33 -2.69 17.93 -4.46
CA ALA A 33 -3.59 18.60 -5.39
C ALA A 33 -5.07 18.41 -5.03
N MET A 34 -5.44 17.29 -4.40
CA MET A 34 -6.85 16.98 -4.09
C MET A 34 -7.19 16.98 -2.60
N GLY A 35 -6.19 17.00 -1.71
CA GLY A 35 -6.43 16.96 -0.25
C GLY A 35 -6.97 15.63 0.27
N ILE A 36 -6.82 14.55 -0.51
CA ILE A 36 -7.25 13.19 -0.13
C ILE A 36 -6.17 12.60 0.78
N PHE A 37 -6.41 12.67 2.08
CA PHE A 37 -5.52 12.15 3.11
C PHE A 37 -6.18 11.05 3.93
N GLU A 38 -7.40 11.26 4.39
CA GLU A 38 -8.02 10.40 5.39
C GLU A 38 -8.80 9.25 4.77
N GLU A 39 -9.33 9.41 3.55
CA GLU A 39 -10.11 8.38 2.87
C GLU A 39 -9.28 7.11 2.58
N PRO A 40 -8.03 7.18 2.07
CA PRO A 40 -7.21 5.99 1.90
C PRO A 40 -6.87 5.32 3.23
N ARG A 41 -6.59 6.11 4.28
CA ARG A 41 -6.32 5.62 5.63
C ARG A 41 -7.53 4.93 6.24
N PHE A 42 -8.72 5.52 6.07
CA PHE A 42 -9.98 4.95 6.50
C PHE A 42 -10.25 3.62 5.80
N ILE A 43 -10.02 3.54 4.49
CA ILE A 43 -10.13 2.29 3.74
C ILE A 43 -9.17 1.24 4.32
N ILE A 44 -7.87 1.55 4.42
CA ILE A 44 -6.84 0.60 4.89
C ILE A 44 -7.17 0.08 6.29
N LYS A 45 -7.54 0.96 7.23
CA LYS A 45 -7.88 0.58 8.61
C LYS A 45 -9.13 -0.31 8.71
N ASN A 46 -10.00 -0.32 7.70
CA ASN A 46 -11.16 -1.21 7.65
C ASN A 46 -10.90 -2.53 6.92
N VAL A 47 -9.76 -2.68 6.23
CA VAL A 47 -9.41 -3.89 5.48
C VAL A 47 -8.12 -4.56 5.98
N CYS A 48 -7.38 -3.92 6.87
CA CYS A 48 -6.15 -4.44 7.46
C CYS A 48 -6.14 -4.16 8.97
N ASN A 49 -5.83 -5.19 9.77
CA ASN A 49 -5.69 -5.05 11.22
C ASN A 49 -4.35 -4.41 11.63
N ASN A 50 -3.30 -4.56 10.81
CA ASN A 50 -1.96 -4.04 11.10
C ASN A 50 -1.62 -2.88 10.15
N PHE A 51 -1.82 -1.65 10.61
CA PHE A 51 -1.46 -0.44 9.88
C PHE A 51 -0.55 0.47 10.71
N VAL A 52 0.54 0.93 10.08
CA VAL A 52 1.55 1.78 10.69
C VAL A 52 1.74 3.02 9.82
N GLU A 53 1.62 4.20 10.41
CA GLU A 53 1.96 5.46 9.75
C GLU A 53 3.47 5.67 9.69
N MET A 54 3.92 6.32 8.62
CA MET A 54 5.27 6.88 8.54
C MET A 54 5.38 8.17 9.37
N PRO A 55 6.60 8.65 9.67
CA PRO A 55 6.79 9.89 10.42
C PRO A 55 6.01 11.06 9.83
N GLU A 56 5.43 11.90 10.70
CA GLU A 56 4.50 12.97 10.32
C GLU A 56 5.07 13.93 9.26
N ASN A 57 6.38 14.17 9.29
CA ASN A 57 7.09 15.01 8.33
C ASN A 57 7.32 14.36 6.95
N THR A 58 6.76 13.18 6.69
CA THR A 58 6.96 12.39 5.46
C THR A 58 5.65 11.93 4.81
N ILE A 59 4.50 12.37 5.34
CA ILE A 59 3.15 11.97 4.91
C ILE A 59 2.30 13.22 4.62
N ARG A 60 1.09 12.99 4.09
CA ARG A 60 0.11 14.03 3.73
C ARG A 60 0.74 15.13 2.85
N GLU A 61 0.59 16.40 3.21
CA GLU A 61 1.15 17.54 2.47
C GLU A 61 2.69 17.50 2.39
N LYS A 62 3.33 16.90 3.39
CA LYS A 62 4.79 16.73 3.51
C LYS A 62 5.30 15.45 2.82
N THR A 63 4.44 14.74 2.08
CA THR A 63 4.80 13.48 1.41
C THR A 63 6.02 13.61 0.48
N PHE A 64 6.89 12.61 0.49
CA PHE A 64 7.94 12.47 -0.52
C PHE A 64 7.40 11.88 -1.82
N CYS A 65 7.93 12.34 -2.94
CA CYS A 65 7.60 11.87 -4.29
C CYS A 65 8.01 10.40 -4.50
N CYS A 66 7.30 9.68 -5.38
CA CYS A 66 7.71 8.36 -5.88
C CYS A 66 8.87 8.40 -6.88
N GLY A 67 9.29 9.60 -7.31
CA GLY A 67 10.38 9.83 -8.24
C GLY A 67 10.03 9.66 -9.72
N SER A 68 8.78 9.33 -10.07
CA SER A 68 8.43 8.86 -11.44
C SER A 68 7.27 9.59 -12.11
N GLY A 69 6.72 10.64 -11.49
CA GLY A 69 5.70 11.50 -12.09
C GLY A 69 6.23 12.38 -13.24
N SER A 70 5.35 13.16 -13.88
CA SER A 70 5.73 14.19 -14.87
C SER A 70 6.63 13.72 -16.03
N GLY A 71 6.44 12.49 -16.51
CA GLY A 71 7.22 11.92 -17.62
C GLY A 71 8.52 11.24 -17.21
N LEU A 72 8.85 11.21 -15.90
CA LEU A 72 10.08 10.61 -15.40
C LEU A 72 10.03 9.09 -15.28
N ASN A 73 8.95 8.40 -15.66
CA ASN A 73 8.84 6.94 -15.53
C ASN A 73 9.59 6.15 -16.63
N ALA A 74 10.16 6.80 -17.64
CA ALA A 74 10.94 6.09 -18.65
C ALA A 74 12.21 5.46 -18.06
N ASP A 75 12.67 4.35 -18.64
CA ASP A 75 13.84 3.61 -18.14
C ASP A 75 15.15 4.42 -18.24
N GLU A 76 15.24 5.34 -19.21
CA GLU A 76 16.36 6.28 -19.36
C GLU A 76 16.54 7.18 -18.12
N TYR A 77 15.47 7.36 -17.33
CA TYR A 77 15.48 8.15 -16.10
C TYR A 77 15.66 7.28 -14.85
N MET A 78 16.04 6.01 -14.96
CA MET A 78 16.15 5.12 -13.80
C MET A 78 17.04 5.70 -12.69
N GLU A 79 18.21 6.24 -13.03
CA GLU A 79 19.11 6.82 -12.02
C GLU A 79 18.46 7.97 -11.25
N ILE A 80 17.85 8.94 -11.96
CA ILE A 80 17.21 10.09 -11.32
C ILE A 80 15.96 9.67 -10.53
N ARG A 81 15.19 8.68 -11.00
CA ARG A 81 14.06 8.10 -10.26
C ARG A 81 14.52 7.49 -8.95
N MET A 82 15.59 6.69 -8.99
CA MET A 82 16.13 6.00 -7.81
C MET A 82 16.68 6.99 -6.77
N ARG A 83 17.37 8.04 -7.22
CA ARG A 83 17.84 9.12 -6.34
C ARG A 83 16.70 9.95 -5.78
N GLY A 84 15.74 10.34 -6.62
CA GLY A 84 14.58 11.16 -6.23
C GLY A 84 13.60 10.44 -5.31
N GLY A 85 13.49 9.11 -5.44
CA GLY A 85 12.69 8.26 -4.56
C GLY A 85 13.36 7.92 -3.22
N PHE A 86 14.67 8.15 -3.07
CA PHE A 86 15.41 7.76 -1.86
C PHE A 86 14.80 8.29 -0.55
N PRO A 87 14.34 9.56 -0.44
CA PRO A 87 13.67 10.03 0.78
C PRO A 87 12.42 9.22 1.14
N ARG A 88 11.64 8.76 0.14
CA ARG A 88 10.50 7.87 0.36
C ARG A 88 10.98 6.50 0.84
N ALA A 89 12.01 5.94 0.22
CA ALA A 89 12.57 4.65 0.64
C ALA A 89 13.07 4.70 2.09
N ASN A 90 13.77 5.76 2.49
CA ASN A 90 14.26 5.95 3.85
C ASN A 90 13.11 6.02 4.88
N ALA A 91 12.03 6.73 4.57
CA ALA A 91 10.85 6.78 5.44
C ALA A 91 10.19 5.38 5.61
N VAL A 92 10.18 4.57 4.55
CA VAL A 92 9.67 3.19 4.58
C VAL A 92 10.62 2.27 5.36
N GLU A 93 11.94 2.40 5.15
CA GLU A 93 12.95 1.64 5.88
C GLU A 93 12.84 1.88 7.39
N TYR A 94 12.64 3.14 7.80
CA TYR A 94 12.42 3.49 9.20
C TYR A 94 11.25 2.68 9.80
N VAL A 95 10.07 2.72 9.19
CA VAL A 95 8.91 1.99 9.75
C VAL A 95 9.03 0.47 9.61
N HIS A 96 9.78 -0.02 8.62
CA HIS A 96 10.13 -1.44 8.55
C HIS A 96 10.99 -1.85 9.76
N ARG A 97 12.03 -1.09 10.07
CA ARG A 97 12.95 -1.39 11.18
C ARG A 97 12.30 -1.27 12.55
N GLU A 98 11.46 -0.26 12.74
CA GLU A 98 10.85 0.02 14.05
C GLU A 98 9.58 -0.82 14.32
N TYR A 99 8.81 -1.12 13.28
CA TYR A 99 7.48 -1.74 13.43
C TYR A 99 7.27 -3.01 12.60
N GLY A 100 8.26 -3.45 11.84
CA GLY A 100 8.16 -4.64 10.99
C GLY A 100 7.28 -4.46 9.76
N VAL A 101 6.99 -3.22 9.33
CA VAL A 101 6.21 -2.94 8.10
C VAL A 101 6.77 -3.75 6.94
N ASN A 102 5.95 -4.57 6.30
CA ASN A 102 6.36 -5.42 5.18
C ASN A 102 5.66 -5.06 3.87
N THR A 103 4.74 -4.09 3.90
CA THR A 103 3.92 -3.72 2.73
C THR A 103 3.70 -2.21 2.65
N LEU A 104 3.97 -1.62 1.49
CA LEU A 104 3.68 -0.24 1.14
C LEU A 104 2.47 -0.16 0.20
N ALA A 105 1.35 0.33 0.72
CA ALA A 105 0.11 0.51 -0.04
C ALA A 105 0.12 1.83 -0.82
N CYS A 106 -0.34 1.76 -2.08
CA CYS A 106 -0.41 2.90 -2.99
C CYS A 106 -1.84 3.08 -3.53
N ILE A 107 -2.30 4.33 -3.64
CA ILE A 107 -3.57 4.64 -4.32
C ILE A 107 -3.38 4.94 -5.81
N CYS A 108 -2.21 5.47 -6.19
CA CYS A 108 -1.86 5.76 -7.57
C CYS A 108 -1.24 4.54 -8.27
N ALA A 109 -1.67 4.27 -9.51
CA ALA A 109 -1.16 3.16 -10.31
C ALA A 109 0.32 3.35 -10.71
N ILE A 110 0.74 4.60 -10.98
CA ILE A 110 2.14 4.93 -11.29
C ILE A 110 3.02 4.65 -10.07
N ASP A 111 2.58 5.04 -8.88
CA ASP A 111 3.33 4.80 -7.65
C ASP A 111 3.49 3.31 -7.41
N ARG A 112 2.43 2.51 -7.58
CA ARG A 112 2.51 1.04 -7.46
C ARG A 112 3.54 0.45 -8.43
N ALA A 113 3.53 0.87 -9.70
CA ALA A 113 4.46 0.37 -10.71
C ALA A 113 5.92 0.78 -10.41
N THR A 114 6.12 2.00 -9.94
CA THR A 114 7.45 2.62 -9.84
C THR A 114 8.14 2.33 -8.50
N LEU A 115 7.38 2.39 -7.40
CA LEU A 115 7.89 2.10 -6.07
C LEU A 115 8.31 0.62 -5.94
N THR A 116 7.76 -0.28 -6.77
CA THR A 116 8.18 -1.69 -6.76
C THR A 116 9.69 -1.84 -7.00
N SER A 117 10.25 -1.18 -8.02
CA SER A 117 11.69 -1.20 -8.28
C SER A 117 12.48 -0.46 -7.20
N LEU A 118 11.92 0.64 -6.68
CA LEU A 118 12.54 1.44 -5.63
C LEU A 118 12.70 0.63 -4.32
N MET A 119 11.64 -0.05 -3.88
CA MET A 119 11.67 -0.89 -2.68
C MET A 119 12.58 -2.10 -2.88
N LYS A 120 12.51 -2.78 -4.03
CA LYS A 120 13.43 -3.91 -4.33
C LYS A 120 14.91 -3.56 -4.18
N TYR A 121 15.29 -2.32 -4.45
CA TYR A 121 16.66 -1.86 -4.33
C TYR A 121 17.00 -1.34 -2.93
N TRP A 122 16.19 -0.42 -2.38
CA TRP A 122 16.50 0.27 -1.12
C TRP A 122 15.97 -0.43 0.13
N VAL A 123 14.80 -1.09 0.04
CA VAL A 123 14.11 -1.73 1.17
C VAL A 123 13.50 -3.07 0.72
N PRO A 124 14.33 -4.07 0.37
CA PRO A 124 13.89 -5.28 -0.33
C PRO A 124 12.91 -6.16 0.46
N TRP A 125 12.73 -5.89 1.75
CA TRP A 125 11.81 -6.60 2.64
C TRP A 125 10.39 -6.02 2.63
N VAL A 126 10.17 -4.90 1.93
CA VAL A 126 8.86 -4.26 1.80
C VAL A 126 8.32 -4.45 0.39
N GLU A 127 7.20 -5.14 0.27
CA GLU A 127 6.48 -5.25 -0.99
C GLU A 127 5.60 -4.02 -1.25
N VAL A 128 5.29 -3.77 -2.52
CA VAL A 128 4.37 -2.69 -2.90
C VAL A 128 3.03 -3.28 -3.34
N CYS A 129 1.92 -2.72 -2.86
CA CYS A 129 0.58 -3.14 -3.25
C CYS A 129 -0.34 -1.94 -3.55
N GLY A 130 -1.51 -2.21 -4.11
CA GLY A 130 -2.57 -1.21 -4.25
C GLY A 130 -3.49 -1.18 -3.04
N VAL A 131 -4.00 0.00 -2.65
CA VAL A 131 -5.06 0.09 -1.62
C VAL A 131 -6.27 -0.79 -2.00
N HIS A 132 -6.64 -0.80 -3.28
CA HIS A 132 -7.75 -1.62 -3.78
C HIS A 132 -7.42 -3.12 -3.86
N GLU A 133 -6.15 -3.50 -3.81
CA GLU A 133 -5.74 -4.89 -3.68
C GLU A 133 -6.05 -5.41 -2.27
N LEU A 134 -5.74 -4.61 -1.24
CA LEU A 134 -6.09 -4.91 0.15
C LEU A 134 -7.61 -5.02 0.34
N VAL A 135 -8.37 -4.11 -0.29
CA VAL A 135 -9.84 -4.18 -0.32
C VAL A 135 -10.30 -5.47 -0.99
N GLY A 136 -9.73 -5.82 -2.15
CA GLY A 136 -10.09 -7.04 -2.87
C GLY A 136 -9.79 -8.32 -2.10
N ASN A 137 -8.71 -8.36 -1.31
CA ASN A 137 -8.41 -9.45 -0.40
C ASN A 137 -9.50 -9.59 0.69
N ALA A 138 -9.84 -8.48 1.36
CA ALA A 138 -10.78 -8.45 2.47
C ALA A 138 -12.26 -8.59 2.05
N LEU A 139 -12.60 -8.29 0.80
CA LEU A 139 -13.98 -8.32 0.32
C LEU A 139 -14.57 -9.73 0.38
N ILE A 140 -15.73 -9.85 1.03
CA ILE A 140 -16.56 -11.06 1.04
C ILE A 140 -17.68 -10.90 0.01
N MET A 141 -17.67 -11.73 -1.03
CA MET A 141 -18.71 -11.73 -2.06
C MET A 141 -19.86 -12.69 -1.70
N GLU A 142 -21.09 -12.35 -2.08
CA GLU A 142 -22.23 -13.24 -1.87
C GLU A 142 -22.09 -14.50 -2.73
N GLY A 143 -22.22 -15.68 -2.09
CA GLY A 143 -22.03 -16.96 -2.76
C GLY A 143 -20.57 -17.34 -3.04
N GLU A 144 -19.59 -16.63 -2.48
CA GLU A 144 -18.19 -17.02 -2.63
C GLU A 144 -17.88 -18.33 -1.93
N LYS A 145 -16.94 -19.09 -2.50
CA LYS A 145 -16.31 -20.21 -1.80
C LYS A 145 -15.37 -19.66 -0.74
N GLU A 146 -15.10 -20.46 0.28
CA GLU A 146 -14.07 -20.15 1.25
C GLU A 146 -12.74 -19.86 0.51
N ARG A 147 -12.21 -18.66 0.73
CA ARG A 147 -11.00 -18.20 0.09
C ARG A 147 -9.80 -18.69 0.90
N THR A 148 -8.89 -19.42 0.26
CA THR A 148 -7.67 -19.93 0.90
C THR A 148 -6.44 -19.10 0.57
N THR A 149 -6.50 -18.28 -0.48
CA THR A 149 -5.39 -17.45 -0.95
C THR A 149 -5.79 -15.99 -1.17
N ASP A 150 -4.82 -15.08 -1.13
CA ASP A 150 -4.99 -13.68 -1.49
C ASP A 150 -5.02 -13.47 -3.02
N LEU A 151 -5.21 -12.23 -3.49
CA LEU A 151 -5.20 -11.89 -4.92
C LEU A 151 -3.84 -12.11 -5.62
N ARG A 152 -2.77 -12.41 -4.87
CA ARG A 152 -1.44 -12.79 -5.37
C ARG A 152 -1.18 -14.29 -5.26
N TYR A 153 -2.21 -15.10 -4.96
CA TYR A 153 -2.11 -16.55 -4.77
C TYR A 153 -1.22 -16.98 -3.59
N ARG A 154 -1.05 -16.10 -2.59
CA ARG A 154 -0.37 -16.47 -1.34
C ARG A 154 -1.39 -17.05 -0.36
N PRO A 155 -1.04 -18.09 0.41
CA PRO A 155 -1.94 -18.63 1.43
C PRO A 155 -2.36 -17.55 2.42
N LEU A 156 -3.64 -17.53 2.80
CA LEU A 156 -4.10 -16.73 3.93
C LEU A 156 -3.56 -17.32 5.24
N LYS A 157 -3.49 -16.50 6.28
CA LYS A 157 -3.02 -16.92 7.60
C LYS A 157 -3.85 -18.11 8.10
N GLY A 158 -3.19 -19.22 8.43
CA GLY A 158 -3.87 -20.46 8.85
C GLY A 158 -4.36 -21.37 7.71
N LYS A 159 -4.09 -21.02 6.44
CA LYS A 159 -4.47 -21.78 5.24
C LYS A 159 -3.26 -22.32 4.45
N GLU A 160 -2.10 -22.34 5.08
CA GLU A 160 -0.80 -22.66 4.47
C GLU A 160 -0.68 -24.11 3.93
N GLY A 161 -1.60 -25.01 4.29
CA GLY A 161 -1.65 -26.41 3.84
C GLY A 161 -2.85 -26.78 2.96
N GLU A 162 -3.68 -25.82 2.55
CA GLU A 162 -4.90 -26.05 1.74
C GLU A 162 -4.74 -25.63 0.26
N VAL A 163 -3.50 -25.35 -0.19
CA VAL A 163 -3.18 -24.84 -1.54
C VAL A 163 -2.64 -25.95 -2.44
#